data_AF-A0A1H8G7F8-F1
#
_entry.id   AF-A0A1H8G7F8-F1
#
_cell.length_a   1.000
_cell.length_b   1.000
_cell.length_c   1.000
_cell.angle_alpha   90.00
_cell.angle_beta   90.00
_cell.angle_gamma   90.00
#
_symmetry.space_group_name_H-M   'P 1'
#
loop_
_entity.id
_entity.type
_entity.pdbx_description
1 polymer ?
#
loop_
_entity_poly.entity_id
_entity_poly.type
_entity_poly.pdbx_seq_one_letter_code
_entity_poly.pdbx_strand_id
1 'polypeptide(L)'
;MTLPPKASRFHASPAEAVRPHTGADPAAETRPPAGDKPDIRVELHKKADLPPRFGEGPMSGASAASSDEQRKERIMQTEPVDDGFGDMRFPTAGPASEGTTPAKDGGKADPADAAGEDLEAKLAAIRAEKLSDRQLRIARRIAALHQIPVESDEEAVLRLRERGIDPSQRAALSQILSSEGSRSQASPSANAPAVVPRAPLPASRPNTQPGPALPSREQLTEDRRAAEILLIQRDIARRRRRRLAMLAMRLMLFVIIPTFMAGWYYFRVASPLYATHSQFQIQMADGMSGSSMGGLFSASQLATNPDSVGVQSYLTSRDAMLRLDGELGYRRAFQDPSLDAIKRLPENASNEATYELYQKSVRIGYDPTEGMINMEVIAPDPELSRDFSLALIKYAEGQVDQMTARLRDDQMKGAIEVYEDAEAKVLAAQQRVQELQQKLGVLDPVAEGSVIMNQVAELEMQLATKELELGQLLANPSPQQSRVTALRGDITRLQEMIARTRLQLTEGNATRSSLAAISGELRIAESDLATRQELLAAAAAQMETARVEASKQVRYLSLSVAPVAPDEATYPKAVQNTLVAFLIFSGIYLMLSLTASILREQVSS
;
A
#
# COMPACT_ATOMS: atom_id res chain seq x y z
N MET A 1 8.92 -4.35 38.32
CA MET A 1 8.95 -5.75 38.77
C MET A 1 8.45 -6.61 37.61
N THR A 2 9.39 -7.16 36.86
CA THR A 2 9.19 -7.94 35.65
C THR A 2 9.23 -9.43 36.01
N LEU A 3 8.19 -10.18 35.66
CA LEU A 3 8.17 -11.64 35.76
C LEU A 3 8.26 -12.23 34.34
N PRO A 4 9.27 -13.06 34.02
CA PRO A 4 9.35 -13.76 32.74
C PRO A 4 8.59 -15.09 32.76
N PRO A 5 8.00 -15.55 31.64
CA PRO A 5 7.37 -16.87 31.56
C PRO A 5 8.41 -17.99 31.34
N LYS A 6 8.14 -19.14 31.98
CA LYS A 6 8.92 -20.38 31.95
C LYS A 6 8.88 -21.06 30.58
N ALA A 7 10.05 -21.40 30.03
CA ALA A 7 10.19 -22.29 28.89
C ALA A 7 10.26 -23.77 29.34
N SER A 8 9.39 -24.63 28.79
CA SER A 8 9.52 -26.09 28.89
C SER A 8 10.33 -26.62 27.70
N ARG A 9 11.36 -27.41 28.00
CA ARG A 9 12.18 -28.11 27.00
C ARG A 9 11.57 -29.48 26.75
N PHE A 10 11.18 -29.77 25.50
CA PHE A 10 10.88 -31.13 25.07
C PHE A 10 12.12 -31.75 24.42
N HIS A 11 12.60 -32.85 25.00
CA HIS A 11 13.57 -33.76 24.38
C HIS A 11 12.80 -34.82 23.60
N ALA A 12 13.08 -34.97 22.31
CA ALA A 12 12.66 -36.12 21.50
C ALA A 12 13.91 -36.89 21.08
N SER A 13 14.01 -38.14 21.54
CA SER A 13 15.07 -39.10 21.17
C SER A 13 14.70 -39.82 19.87
N PRO A 14 15.67 -40.14 19.00
CA PRO A 14 15.43 -40.83 17.72
C PRO A 14 15.64 -42.34 17.87
N ALA A 15 14.57 -43.13 17.81
CA ALA A 15 14.66 -44.57 17.59
C ALA A 15 13.29 -45.19 17.24
N GLU A 16 12.92 -45.19 15.97
CA GLU A 16 12.14 -46.32 15.42
C GLU A 16 12.33 -46.39 13.90
N ALA A 17 13.31 -47.20 13.50
CA ALA A 17 13.56 -47.58 12.12
C ALA A 17 13.00 -49.00 11.93
N VAL A 18 11.92 -49.15 11.16
CA VAL A 18 11.39 -50.45 10.75
C VAL A 18 11.84 -50.72 9.31
N ARG A 19 12.59 -51.80 9.11
CA ARG A 19 12.96 -52.37 7.81
C ARG A 19 11.92 -53.41 7.37
N PRO A 20 11.75 -53.64 6.05
CA PRO A 20 10.69 -54.48 5.50
C PRO A 20 11.07 -55.97 5.43
N HIS A 21 10.09 -56.84 5.65
CA HIS A 21 10.19 -58.28 5.44
C HIS A 21 10.01 -58.65 3.95
N THR A 22 10.81 -59.61 3.51
CA THR A 22 10.84 -60.20 2.17
C THR A 22 10.28 -61.63 2.19
N GLY A 23 9.49 -61.97 1.17
CA GLY A 23 9.42 -63.31 0.55
C GLY A 23 8.41 -64.33 1.09
N ALA A 24 7.37 -64.63 0.30
CA ALA A 24 7.20 -65.91 -0.44
C ALA A 24 5.72 -66.27 -0.70
N ASP A 25 5.38 -66.33 -1.99
CA ASP A 25 4.21 -66.92 -2.67
C ASP A 25 4.11 -68.47 -2.49
N PRO A 26 3.02 -69.23 -2.87
CA PRO A 26 2.30 -69.10 -4.16
C PRO A 26 0.80 -69.56 -4.30
N ALA A 27 0.30 -69.34 -5.52
CA ALA A 27 -0.84 -69.98 -6.25
C ALA A 27 -2.27 -69.44 -5.93
N ALA A 28 -3.18 -69.17 -6.88
CA ALA A 28 -3.37 -69.67 -8.25
C ALA A 28 -4.19 -68.70 -9.15
N GLU A 29 -3.99 -68.83 -10.47
CA GLU A 29 -4.99 -68.75 -11.57
C GLU A 29 -5.91 -67.50 -11.70
N THR A 30 -5.95 -66.73 -12.78
CA THR A 30 -6.17 -67.10 -14.19
C THR A 30 -6.08 -65.84 -15.08
N ARG A 31 -5.73 -66.01 -16.36
CA ARG A 31 -5.56 -64.95 -17.38
C ARG A 31 -6.66 -65.07 -18.46
N PRO A 32 -7.11 -63.96 -19.06
CA PRO A 32 -7.28 -63.90 -20.53
C PRO A 32 -6.68 -62.60 -21.15
N PRO A 33 -6.67 -62.44 -22.50
CA PRO A 33 -5.51 -61.89 -23.23
C PRO A 33 -5.64 -60.46 -23.83
N ALA A 34 -4.53 -60.09 -24.49
CA ALA A 34 -4.08 -58.89 -25.21
C ALA A 34 -5.02 -58.15 -26.19
N GLY A 35 -4.64 -56.89 -26.47
CA GLY A 35 -5.16 -55.97 -27.51
C GLY A 35 -5.93 -54.81 -26.87
N ASP A 36 -5.78 -53.53 -27.19
CA ASP A 36 -5.25 -52.84 -28.37
C ASP A 36 -5.01 -51.36 -27.97
N LYS A 37 -4.11 -50.63 -28.64
CA LYS A 37 -3.87 -49.19 -28.35
C LYS A 37 -5.03 -48.34 -28.91
N PRO A 38 -5.59 -47.37 -28.18
CA PRO A 38 -6.45 -46.38 -28.82
C PRO A 38 -5.61 -45.22 -29.39
N ASP A 39 -5.65 -45.14 -30.72
CA ASP A 39 -5.24 -44.01 -31.56
C ASP A 39 -6.23 -42.85 -31.32
N ILE A 40 -5.76 -41.73 -30.75
CA ILE A 40 -6.61 -40.57 -30.47
C ILE A 40 -6.61 -39.65 -31.70
N ARG A 41 -7.67 -39.77 -32.47
CA ARG A 41 -8.02 -38.89 -33.60
C ARG A 41 -8.69 -37.62 -33.07
N VAL A 42 -8.08 -36.47 -33.32
CA VAL A 42 -8.63 -35.15 -33.00
C VAL A 42 -9.52 -34.70 -34.17
N GLU A 43 -10.83 -34.60 -33.94
CA GLU A 43 -11.78 -33.97 -34.88
C GLU A 43 -12.16 -32.56 -34.37
N LEU A 44 -11.86 -31.55 -35.19
CA LEU A 44 -12.23 -30.15 -34.99
C LEU A 44 -13.67 -29.92 -35.46
N HIS A 45 -14.60 -29.72 -34.53
CA HIS A 45 -15.94 -29.24 -34.87
C HIS A 45 -15.98 -27.70 -34.93
N LYS A 46 -16.10 -27.19 -36.15
CA LYS A 46 -16.42 -25.79 -36.46
C LYS A 46 -17.91 -25.55 -36.13
N LYS A 47 -18.17 -24.64 -35.18
CA LYS A 47 -19.53 -24.24 -34.78
C LYS A 47 -20.20 -23.53 -35.96
N ALA A 48 -21.34 -24.06 -36.39
CA ALA A 48 -22.23 -23.47 -37.38
C ALA A 48 -23.34 -22.68 -36.66
N ASP A 49 -23.61 -21.48 -37.16
CA ASP A 49 -24.66 -20.58 -36.71
C ASP A 49 -26.04 -20.94 -37.30
N LEU A 50 -27.07 -20.70 -36.52
CA LEU A 50 -28.51 -20.82 -36.82
C LEU A 50 -29.23 -19.71 -36.03
N PRO A 51 -30.44 -19.26 -36.44
CA PRO A 51 -30.78 -18.23 -37.44
C PRO A 51 -31.23 -16.88 -36.80
N PRO A 52 -31.54 -15.82 -37.58
CA PRO A 52 -31.68 -14.46 -37.04
C PRO A 52 -33.09 -14.16 -36.49
N ARG A 53 -33.15 -13.29 -35.47
CA ARG A 53 -34.39 -12.63 -35.04
C ARG A 53 -34.36 -11.14 -35.38
N PHE A 54 -35.27 -10.80 -36.29
CA PHE A 54 -36.01 -9.56 -36.49
C PHE A 54 -35.64 -8.31 -35.68
N GLY A 55 -35.38 -7.23 -36.41
CA GLY A 55 -35.33 -5.85 -35.91
C GLY A 55 -34.79 -4.89 -36.96
N GLU A 56 -35.54 -4.68 -38.05
CA GLU A 56 -35.24 -3.64 -39.05
C GLU A 56 -35.54 -2.23 -38.50
N GLY A 57 -34.63 -1.31 -38.77
CA GLY A 57 -34.84 0.14 -38.73
C GLY A 57 -33.66 0.83 -39.46
N PRO A 58 -33.89 1.70 -40.46
CA PRO A 58 -32.96 1.86 -41.57
C PRO A 58 -31.99 3.02 -41.36
N MET A 59 -30.73 2.88 -41.82
CA MET A 59 -29.89 4.03 -42.13
C MET A 59 -29.18 3.86 -43.48
N SER A 60 -29.72 4.64 -44.42
CA SER A 60 -29.08 5.29 -45.57
C SER A 60 -27.57 5.11 -45.71
N GLY A 61 -27.16 4.63 -46.89
CA GLY A 61 -25.78 4.78 -47.35
C GLY A 61 -25.45 6.24 -47.71
N ALA A 62 -24.24 6.67 -47.37
CA ALA A 62 -23.48 7.67 -48.13
C ALA A 62 -22.01 7.70 -47.66
N SER A 63 -21.10 7.56 -48.63
CA SER A 63 -19.84 8.29 -48.73
C SER A 63 -18.75 8.09 -47.66
N ALA A 64 -17.80 7.21 -48.00
CA ALA A 64 -16.42 7.29 -47.53
C ALA A 64 -15.73 8.55 -48.08
N ALA A 65 -15.13 9.35 -47.19
CA ALA A 65 -13.96 10.25 -47.38
C ALA A 65 -14.12 11.56 -46.59
N SER A 66 -13.86 11.56 -45.27
CA SER A 66 -13.55 12.79 -44.48
C SER A 66 -13.16 12.56 -43.01
N SER A 67 -12.86 11.34 -42.56
CA SER A 67 -12.77 11.04 -41.12
C SER A 67 -11.44 11.33 -40.42
N ASP A 68 -10.39 11.75 -41.13
CA ASP A 68 -9.05 11.95 -40.52
C ASP A 68 -8.75 13.39 -40.08
N GLU A 69 -9.35 14.41 -40.70
CA GLU A 69 -9.15 15.81 -40.26
C GLU A 69 -10.01 16.14 -39.03
N GLN A 70 -11.27 15.69 -39.01
CA GLN A 70 -12.17 15.91 -37.86
C GLN A 70 -11.75 15.16 -36.59
N ARG A 71 -10.89 14.15 -36.72
CA ARG A 71 -10.31 13.40 -35.60
C ARG A 71 -9.05 14.09 -35.04
N LYS A 72 -8.31 14.82 -35.87
CA LYS A 72 -7.15 15.63 -35.44
C LYS A 72 -7.58 16.92 -34.75
N GLU A 73 -8.67 17.56 -35.19
CA GLU A 73 -9.19 18.77 -34.53
C GLU A 73 -9.74 18.50 -33.12
N ARG A 74 -10.30 17.31 -32.87
CA ARG A 74 -10.78 16.91 -31.54
C ARG A 74 -9.69 16.61 -30.51
N ILE A 75 -8.46 16.32 -30.94
CA ILE A 75 -7.35 16.02 -30.03
C ILE A 75 -6.65 17.31 -29.55
N MET A 76 -6.88 18.45 -30.21
CA MET A 76 -6.23 19.73 -29.89
C MET A 76 -7.11 20.73 -29.13
N GLN A 77 -8.34 20.37 -28.74
CA GLN A 77 -9.18 21.21 -27.89
C GLN A 77 -9.10 20.74 -26.42
N THR A 78 -8.43 21.54 -25.59
CA THR A 78 -8.49 21.41 -24.12
C THR A 78 -9.63 22.29 -23.62
N GLU A 79 -10.83 21.73 -23.50
CA GLU A 79 -11.88 22.35 -22.68
C GLU A 79 -11.65 22.04 -21.19
N PRO A 80 -12.01 22.95 -20.28
CA PRO A 80 -11.89 22.70 -18.86
C PRO A 80 -12.87 21.61 -18.42
N VAL A 81 -12.37 20.62 -17.68
CA VAL A 81 -13.18 19.56 -17.07
C VAL A 81 -13.94 20.14 -15.89
N ASP A 82 -15.26 20.09 -15.95
CA ASP A 82 -16.19 20.41 -14.87
C ASP A 82 -16.08 19.32 -13.78
N ASP A 83 -15.67 19.72 -12.58
CA ASP A 83 -15.46 18.84 -11.42
C ASP A 83 -16.76 18.53 -10.66
N GLY A 84 -17.91 18.96 -11.19
CA GLY A 84 -19.23 18.56 -10.69
C GLY A 84 -19.65 19.26 -9.39
N PHE A 85 -18.87 20.25 -8.94
CA PHE A 85 -19.21 21.12 -7.84
C PHE A 85 -19.05 22.57 -8.32
N GLY A 86 -20.10 23.13 -8.93
CA GLY A 86 -20.13 24.56 -9.29
C GLY A 86 -19.92 25.48 -8.06
N ASP A 87 -19.97 26.81 -8.27
CA ASP A 87 -19.61 27.89 -7.31
C ASP A 87 -20.40 27.92 -5.97
N MET A 88 -20.31 26.87 -5.14
CA MET A 88 -20.98 26.75 -3.86
C MET A 88 -19.95 26.77 -2.72
N ARG A 89 -20.00 27.81 -1.88
CA ARG A 89 -19.18 27.93 -0.66
C ARG A 89 -19.95 27.39 0.55
N PHE A 90 -19.40 26.38 1.22
CA PHE A 90 -19.93 25.86 2.48
C PHE A 90 -19.19 26.46 3.68
N PRO A 91 -19.90 27.10 4.64
CA PRO A 91 -19.32 27.50 5.91
C PRO A 91 -19.66 26.47 6.98
N THR A 92 -18.67 26.00 7.76
CA THR A 92 -18.70 25.77 9.23
C THR A 92 -17.74 24.66 9.67
N ALA A 93 -16.65 25.05 10.34
CA ALA A 93 -16.18 24.56 11.66
C ALA A 93 -14.70 24.92 11.88
N GLY A 94 -14.43 25.85 12.81
CA GLY A 94 -13.12 26.06 13.45
C GLY A 94 -13.24 25.91 14.97
N PRO A 95 -12.22 26.24 15.82
CA PRO A 95 -10.93 26.88 15.49
C PRO A 95 -9.68 26.33 16.25
N ALA A 96 -8.53 26.98 15.96
CA ALA A 96 -7.21 27.09 16.63
C ALA A 96 -6.05 26.50 15.79
N SER A 97 -5.04 27.23 15.34
CA SER A 97 -4.50 28.52 15.77
C SER A 97 -3.68 29.23 14.66
N GLU A 98 -3.69 30.57 14.75
CA GLU A 98 -2.68 31.55 14.30
C GLU A 98 -2.63 32.02 12.84
N GLY A 99 -2.83 33.33 12.67
CA GLY A 99 -2.09 34.10 11.66
C GLY A 99 -2.86 34.96 10.65
N THR A 100 -3.99 35.53 11.04
CA THR A 100 -4.83 36.53 10.34
C THR A 100 -4.16 37.38 9.24
N THR A 101 -4.60 37.16 7.99
CA THR A 101 -4.83 38.24 7.02
C THR A 101 -6.23 38.79 7.26
N PRO A 102 -6.50 40.09 7.04
CA PRO A 102 -7.85 40.52 6.72
C PRO A 102 -7.97 40.89 5.24
N ALA A 103 -8.98 40.30 4.61
CA ALA A 103 -9.58 40.77 3.36
C ALA A 103 -10.31 42.11 3.60
N LYS A 104 -10.25 43.01 2.61
CA LYS A 104 -11.02 44.26 2.53
C LYS A 104 -12.47 43.95 2.11
N ASP A 105 -13.44 44.48 2.85
CA ASP A 105 -14.71 44.93 2.31
C ASP A 105 -15.17 46.20 3.06
N GLY A 106 -15.72 47.18 2.33
CA GLY A 106 -16.49 48.31 2.86
C GLY A 106 -15.79 49.50 3.54
N GLY A 107 -15.49 50.55 2.76
CA GLY A 107 -15.81 51.93 3.15
C GLY A 107 -14.74 52.81 3.82
N LYS A 108 -13.92 53.50 3.03
CA LYS A 108 -13.71 54.97 3.00
C LYS A 108 -12.50 55.28 2.12
N ALA A 109 -12.67 56.23 1.22
CA ALA A 109 -11.62 56.73 0.35
C ALA A 109 -10.55 57.44 1.19
N ASP A 110 -9.34 56.88 1.21
CA ASP A 110 -8.11 57.55 1.59
C ASP A 110 -7.17 57.62 0.37
N PRO A 111 -6.40 58.69 0.16
CA PRO A 111 -5.82 59.06 -1.14
C PRO A 111 -4.56 58.27 -1.54
N ALA A 112 -4.31 57.10 -0.94
CA ALA A 112 -3.03 56.40 -1.05
C ALA A 112 -3.05 55.19 -2.00
N ASP A 113 -4.21 54.59 -2.26
CA ASP A 113 -4.31 53.39 -3.11
C ASP A 113 -4.28 53.72 -4.63
N ALA A 114 -4.50 54.97 -5.03
CA ALA A 114 -4.37 55.40 -6.43
C ALA A 114 -2.89 55.52 -6.89
N ALA A 115 -1.95 55.74 -5.97
CA ALA A 115 -0.53 55.93 -6.31
C ALA A 115 0.23 54.61 -6.51
N GLY A 116 -0.28 53.49 -5.97
CA GLY A 116 0.33 52.16 -6.10
C GLY A 116 0.06 51.51 -7.46
N GLU A 117 -1.17 51.64 -7.98
CA GLU A 117 -1.55 51.13 -9.31
C GLU A 117 -0.77 51.83 -10.44
N ASP A 118 -0.53 53.15 -10.30
CA ASP A 118 0.29 53.93 -11.24
C ASP A 118 1.76 53.50 -11.26
N LEU A 119 2.30 53.04 -10.12
CA LEU A 119 3.70 52.62 -10.00
C LEU A 119 3.92 51.25 -10.63
N GLU A 120 3.00 50.29 -10.43
CA GLU A 120 3.05 48.99 -11.10
C GLU A 120 2.92 49.11 -12.62
N ALA A 121 2.04 49.98 -13.11
CA ALA A 121 1.88 50.23 -14.54
C ALA A 121 3.17 50.79 -15.18
N LYS A 122 3.87 51.70 -14.49
CA LYS A 122 5.15 52.24 -14.98
C LYS A 122 6.29 51.22 -14.91
N LEU A 123 6.31 50.35 -13.91
CA LEU A 123 7.28 49.23 -13.85
C LEU A 123 7.04 48.21 -14.96
N ALA A 124 5.77 47.93 -15.29
CA ALA A 124 5.42 47.08 -16.43
C ALA A 124 5.87 47.67 -17.77
N ALA A 125 5.79 49.00 -17.94
CA ALA A 125 6.32 49.69 -19.13
C ALA A 125 7.84 49.54 -19.27
N ILE A 126 8.60 49.63 -18.16
CA ILE A 126 10.06 49.42 -18.17
C ILE A 126 10.42 47.95 -18.49
N ARG A 127 9.62 46.98 -18.02
CA ARG A 127 9.77 45.57 -18.40
C ARG A 127 9.54 45.34 -19.90
N ALA A 128 8.56 46.04 -20.47
CA ALA A 128 8.27 45.95 -21.90
C ALA A 128 9.42 46.49 -22.79
N GLU A 129 10.28 47.36 -22.28
CA GLU A 129 11.45 47.89 -23.00
C GLU A 129 12.59 46.86 -23.18
N LYS A 130 12.53 45.69 -22.53
CA LYS A 130 13.53 44.59 -22.64
C LYS A 130 14.99 45.06 -22.46
N LEU A 131 15.25 45.83 -21.40
CA LEU A 131 16.62 46.21 -21.05
C LEU A 131 17.49 44.99 -20.72
N SER A 132 18.76 45.04 -21.09
CA SER A 132 19.70 43.96 -20.77
C SER A 132 20.03 43.92 -19.27
N ASP A 133 20.29 42.74 -18.72
CA ASP A 133 20.71 42.53 -17.31
C ASP A 133 21.95 43.37 -16.92
N ARG A 134 22.77 43.73 -17.90
CA ARG A 134 23.92 44.62 -17.69
C ARG A 134 23.47 46.05 -17.44
N GLN A 135 22.49 46.55 -18.19
CA GLN A 135 21.95 47.91 -18.04
C GLN A 135 21.18 48.05 -16.74
N LEU A 136 20.41 47.03 -16.36
CA LEU A 136 19.68 46.97 -15.09
C LEU A 136 20.62 47.06 -13.87
N ARG A 137 21.71 46.28 -13.88
CA ARG A 137 22.75 46.35 -12.83
C ARG A 137 23.47 47.69 -12.77
N ILE A 138 23.73 48.32 -13.92
CA ILE A 138 24.34 49.66 -13.98
C ILE A 138 23.36 50.69 -13.39
N ALA A 139 22.08 50.63 -13.73
CA ALA A 139 21.06 51.53 -13.19
C ALA A 139 20.94 51.39 -11.67
N ARG A 140 20.89 50.18 -11.12
CA ARG A 140 20.90 49.95 -9.65
C ARG A 140 22.17 50.52 -9.00
N ARG A 141 23.33 50.37 -9.64
CA ARG A 141 24.59 50.91 -9.12
C ARG A 141 24.63 52.44 -9.14
N ILE A 142 24.04 53.08 -10.15
CA ILE A 142 23.89 54.53 -10.24
C ILE A 142 22.89 55.02 -9.17
N ALA A 143 21.76 54.34 -8.99
CA ALA A 143 20.78 54.65 -7.95
C ALA A 143 21.41 54.60 -6.54
N ALA A 144 22.23 53.58 -6.27
CA ALA A 144 22.99 53.47 -5.01
C ALA A 144 24.01 54.61 -4.83
N LEU A 145 24.67 55.04 -5.91
CA LEU A 145 25.63 56.16 -5.87
C LEU A 145 24.94 57.51 -5.59
N HIS A 146 23.70 57.67 -6.06
CA HIS A 146 22.85 58.81 -5.75
C HIS A 146 22.00 58.63 -4.47
N GLN A 147 22.26 57.57 -3.68
CA GLN A 147 21.56 57.26 -2.42
C GLN A 147 20.03 57.15 -2.58
N ILE A 148 19.58 56.66 -3.72
CA ILE A 148 18.16 56.43 -3.99
C ILE A 148 17.82 55.00 -3.53
N PRO A 149 16.95 54.82 -2.52
CA PRO A 149 16.52 53.50 -2.09
C PRO A 149 15.63 52.89 -3.18
N VAL A 150 15.96 51.67 -3.59
CA VAL A 150 15.29 50.93 -4.67
C VAL A 150 15.21 49.45 -4.28
N GLU A 151 14.06 48.82 -4.51
CA GLU A 151 13.84 47.42 -4.17
C GLU A 151 14.12 46.50 -5.36
N SER A 152 13.88 46.99 -6.58
CA SER A 152 14.10 46.27 -7.84
C SER A 152 15.04 47.00 -8.79
N ASP A 153 15.69 46.26 -9.71
CA ASP A 153 16.54 46.81 -10.76
C ASP A 153 15.75 47.72 -11.72
N GLU A 154 14.49 47.36 -11.98
CA GLU A 154 13.58 48.10 -12.86
C GLU A 154 13.09 49.39 -12.19
N GLU A 155 12.86 49.35 -10.87
CA GLU A 155 12.52 50.52 -10.08
C GLU A 155 13.68 51.51 -10.03
N ALA A 156 14.93 51.03 -10.04
CA ALA A 156 16.09 51.88 -10.15
C ALA A 156 16.12 52.69 -11.46
N VAL A 157 15.70 52.09 -12.57
CA VAL A 157 15.57 52.80 -13.86
C VAL A 157 14.46 53.85 -13.79
N LEU A 158 13.31 53.50 -13.21
CA LEU A 158 12.17 54.40 -13.02
C LEU A 158 12.58 55.66 -12.23
N ARG A 159 13.12 55.47 -11.02
CA ARG A 159 13.45 56.56 -10.08
C ARG A 159 14.59 57.44 -10.58
N LEU A 160 15.47 56.90 -11.43
CA LEU A 160 16.52 57.67 -12.10
C LEU A 160 15.95 58.53 -13.23
N ARG A 161 15.05 57.99 -14.06
CA ARG A 161 14.36 58.74 -15.13
C ARG A 161 13.45 59.83 -14.59
N GLU A 162 12.75 59.60 -13.48
CA GLU A 162 11.94 60.62 -12.79
C GLU A 162 12.77 61.81 -12.30
N ARG A 163 14.08 61.61 -12.08
CA ARG A 163 15.04 62.67 -11.75
C ARG A 163 15.82 63.19 -12.96
N GLY A 164 15.45 62.79 -14.18
CA GLY A 164 16.08 63.21 -15.42
C GLY A 164 17.48 62.61 -15.66
N ILE A 165 17.81 61.51 -14.99
CA ILE A 165 19.10 60.84 -15.08
C ILE A 165 18.93 59.55 -15.90
N ASP A 166 19.37 59.57 -17.15
CA ASP A 166 19.29 58.40 -18.03
C ASP A 166 20.48 57.45 -17.84
N PRO A 167 20.27 56.21 -17.37
CA PRO A 167 21.34 55.23 -17.18
C PRO A 167 21.94 54.72 -18.50
N SER A 168 21.32 55.04 -19.65
CA SER A 168 21.77 54.66 -21.00
C SER A 168 22.77 55.63 -21.62
N GLN A 169 22.97 56.82 -21.03
CA GLN A 169 23.87 57.82 -21.60
C GLN A 169 25.34 57.53 -21.26
N ARG A 170 26.19 57.55 -22.30
CA ARG A 170 27.62 57.19 -22.27
C ARG A 170 28.47 58.03 -21.31
N ALA A 171 27.99 59.22 -20.92
CA ALA A 171 28.70 60.17 -20.05
C ALA A 171 28.77 59.69 -18.58
N ALA A 172 27.68 59.17 -18.03
CA ALA A 172 27.64 58.65 -16.65
C ALA A 172 28.55 57.43 -16.45
N LEU A 173 28.65 56.57 -17.47
CA LEU A 173 29.54 55.41 -17.47
C LEU A 173 31.03 55.79 -17.41
N SER A 174 31.42 56.94 -18.00
CA SER A 174 32.82 57.38 -18.05
C SER A 174 33.32 57.96 -16.70
N GLN A 175 32.44 58.62 -15.94
CA GLN A 175 32.72 59.12 -14.58
C GLN A 175 32.78 57.99 -13.56
N ILE A 176 31.99 56.92 -13.73
CA ILE A 176 32.00 55.76 -12.83
C ILE A 176 33.27 54.92 -13.04
N LEU A 177 33.74 54.77 -14.27
CA LEU A 177 35.00 54.07 -14.55
C LEU A 177 36.25 54.84 -14.09
N SER A 178 36.20 56.18 -14.07
CA SER A 178 37.30 57.02 -13.56
C SER A 178 37.28 57.19 -12.04
N SER A 179 36.10 57.14 -11.40
CA SER A 179 35.98 57.11 -9.92
C SER A 179 36.29 55.74 -9.32
N GLU A 180 35.99 54.63 -9.99
CA GLU A 180 36.44 53.28 -9.59
C GLU A 180 37.96 53.09 -9.73
N GLY A 181 38.55 53.67 -10.78
CA GLY A 181 40.01 53.68 -10.98
C GLY A 181 40.78 54.47 -9.91
N SER A 182 40.12 55.42 -9.24
CA SER A 182 40.69 56.20 -8.12
C SER A 182 40.38 55.59 -6.75
N ARG A 183 39.23 54.93 -6.56
CA ARG A 183 38.92 54.18 -5.31
C ARG A 183 39.77 52.92 -5.12
N SER A 184 40.11 52.24 -6.21
CA SER A 184 41.02 51.08 -6.18
C SER A 184 42.48 51.44 -5.83
N GLN A 185 42.83 52.74 -5.81
CA GLN A 185 44.12 53.23 -5.33
C GLN A 185 44.13 53.68 -3.85
N ALA A 186 42.97 53.69 -3.15
CA ALA A 186 42.85 54.32 -1.83
C ALA A 186 42.30 53.41 -0.71
N SER A 187 42.41 52.07 -0.84
CA SER A 187 42.09 51.15 0.26
C SER A 187 43.18 50.09 0.39
N PRO A 188 44.00 50.11 1.47
CA PRO A 188 45.01 49.08 1.67
C PRO A 188 44.36 47.80 2.19
N SER A 189 44.57 46.69 1.50
CA SER A 189 44.37 45.35 2.04
C SER A 189 45.41 45.09 3.14
N ALA A 190 44.99 44.45 4.24
CA ALA A 190 45.77 44.23 5.47
C ALA A 190 46.97 43.26 5.36
N ASN A 191 47.47 42.95 4.16
CA ASN A 191 48.65 42.09 3.97
C ASN A 191 49.48 42.54 2.76
N ALA A 192 50.11 43.72 2.87
CA ALA A 192 51.17 44.17 1.97
C ALA A 192 52.48 44.33 2.79
N PRO A 193 53.62 43.76 2.35
CA PRO A 193 54.86 43.83 3.10
C PRO A 193 55.38 45.27 3.20
N ALA A 194 55.81 45.64 4.40
CA ALA A 194 56.32 46.97 4.73
C ALA A 194 57.58 47.33 3.92
N VAL A 195 57.57 48.50 3.28
CA VAL A 195 58.75 49.09 2.63
C VAL A 195 59.61 49.75 3.70
N VAL A 196 60.79 49.18 3.95
CA VAL A 196 61.81 49.74 4.85
C VAL A 196 62.57 50.86 4.13
N PRO A 197 62.85 52.03 4.75
CA PRO A 197 63.71 53.05 4.14
C PRO A 197 65.18 52.63 4.19
N ARG A 198 65.87 52.70 3.05
CA ARG A 198 67.29 52.32 2.92
C ARG A 198 68.20 53.49 3.29
N ALA A 199 69.16 53.25 4.18
CA ALA A 199 70.22 54.19 4.59
C ALA A 199 71.31 54.38 3.50
N PRO A 200 72.09 55.48 3.53
CA PRO A 200 72.99 55.88 2.45
C PRO A 200 74.36 55.18 2.51
N LEU A 201 74.94 54.90 1.34
CA LEU A 201 76.31 54.36 1.16
C LEU A 201 77.34 55.50 1.05
N PRO A 202 78.56 55.34 1.60
CA PRO A 202 79.66 56.25 1.35
C PRO A 202 80.44 55.88 0.08
N ALA A 203 81.04 56.92 -0.51
CA ALA A 203 81.81 56.89 -1.74
C ALA A 203 83.28 56.47 -1.53
N SER A 204 83.84 55.73 -2.49
CA SER A 204 85.23 55.93 -2.96
C SER A 204 85.45 55.27 -4.33
N ARG A 205 85.97 56.07 -5.25
CA ARG A 205 86.45 55.74 -6.63
C ARG A 205 87.94 55.28 -6.53
N PRO A 206 88.74 55.14 -7.60
CA PRO A 206 88.50 55.04 -9.06
C PRO A 206 89.29 53.89 -9.74
N ASN A 207 88.80 53.30 -10.83
CA ASN A 207 89.65 53.10 -12.02
C ASN A 207 88.85 52.80 -13.29
N THR A 208 89.39 53.29 -14.39
CA THR A 208 88.71 53.58 -15.65
C THR A 208 88.76 52.38 -16.61
N GLN A 209 87.60 51.87 -17.04
CA GLN A 209 87.41 51.19 -18.33
C GLN A 209 86.03 51.58 -18.88
N PRO A 210 85.92 52.03 -20.14
CA PRO A 210 84.63 52.38 -20.73
C PRO A 210 83.87 51.09 -21.08
N GLY A 211 82.97 50.67 -20.18
CA GLY A 211 81.95 49.66 -20.44
C GLY A 211 80.81 50.23 -21.29
N PRO A 212 80.11 49.38 -22.08
CA PRO A 212 79.27 49.81 -23.19
C PRO A 212 78.07 50.65 -22.75
N ALA A 213 77.76 51.64 -23.59
CA ALA A 213 76.64 52.55 -23.46
C ALA A 213 75.33 51.81 -23.11
N LEU A 214 74.64 52.31 -22.08
CA LEU A 214 73.21 52.08 -21.92
C LEU A 214 72.51 52.48 -23.23
N PRO A 215 71.67 51.63 -23.83
CA PRO A 215 71.01 52.00 -25.08
C PRO A 215 70.10 53.20 -24.82
N SER A 216 70.34 54.25 -25.60
CA SER A 216 69.48 55.42 -25.73
C SER A 216 68.08 55.02 -26.20
N ARG A 217 67.11 55.85 -25.82
CA ARG A 217 65.66 55.63 -25.88
C ARG A 217 65.04 55.55 -27.30
N GLU A 218 65.85 55.28 -28.33
CA GLU A 218 65.44 55.36 -29.75
C GLU A 218 65.68 54.05 -30.55
N GLN A 219 65.97 52.93 -29.88
CA GLN A 219 66.13 51.61 -30.53
C GLN A 219 65.19 50.54 -29.97
N LEU A 220 63.92 50.89 -29.74
CA LEU A 220 62.82 49.93 -29.56
C LEU A 220 62.09 49.75 -30.90
N THR A 221 62.69 48.96 -31.81
CA THR A 221 62.02 48.53 -33.04
C THR A 221 60.76 47.75 -32.68
N GLU A 222 59.68 47.95 -33.45
CA GLU A 222 58.41 47.20 -33.30
C GLU A 222 58.63 45.68 -33.28
N ASP A 223 59.68 45.21 -33.96
CA ASP A 223 60.13 43.82 -34.00
C ASP A 223 60.63 43.30 -32.64
N ARG A 224 61.32 44.11 -31.81
CA ARG A 224 61.73 43.69 -30.46
C ARG A 224 60.55 43.62 -29.50
N ARG A 225 59.60 44.56 -29.60
CA ARG A 225 58.34 44.48 -28.84
C ARG A 225 57.51 43.27 -29.27
N ALA A 226 57.41 42.99 -30.57
CA ALA A 226 56.73 41.81 -31.09
C ALA A 226 57.41 40.51 -30.60
N ALA A 227 58.75 40.46 -30.60
CA ALA A 227 59.50 39.33 -30.07
C ALA A 227 59.30 39.15 -28.56
N GLU A 228 59.31 40.22 -27.77
CA GLU A 228 59.01 40.18 -26.33
C GLU A 228 57.57 39.75 -26.04
N ILE A 229 56.59 40.24 -26.81
CA ILE A 229 55.18 39.84 -26.71
C ILE A 229 55.03 38.34 -27.05
N LEU A 230 55.71 37.84 -28.09
CA LEU A 230 55.69 36.42 -28.43
C LEU A 230 56.36 35.55 -27.35
N LEU A 231 57.42 36.03 -26.70
CA LEU A 231 58.06 35.34 -25.58
C LEU A 231 57.14 35.28 -24.34
N ILE A 232 56.44 36.37 -24.03
CA ILE A 232 55.45 36.44 -22.94
C ILE A 232 54.25 35.53 -23.25
N GLN A 233 53.71 35.56 -24.47
CA GLN A 233 52.63 34.67 -24.90
C GLN A 233 53.06 33.20 -24.82
N ARG A 234 54.30 32.88 -25.22
CA ARG A 234 54.84 31.51 -25.16
C ARG A 234 55.04 31.04 -23.72
N ASP A 235 55.43 31.92 -22.79
CA ASP A 235 55.55 31.60 -21.37
C ASP A 235 54.16 31.43 -20.70
N ILE A 236 53.20 32.30 -21.01
CA ILE A 236 51.80 32.15 -20.56
C ILE A 236 51.21 30.83 -21.10
N ALA A 237 51.45 30.50 -22.37
CA ALA A 237 51.02 29.25 -22.97
C ALA A 237 51.70 28.04 -22.32
N ARG A 238 53.01 28.10 -22.01
CA ARG A 238 53.72 27.03 -21.29
C ARG A 238 53.18 26.82 -19.88
N ARG A 239 52.92 27.89 -19.11
CA ARG A 239 52.34 27.82 -17.76
C ARG A 239 50.91 27.28 -17.79
N ARG A 240 50.08 27.71 -18.76
CA ARG A 240 48.74 27.17 -18.98
C ARG A 240 48.78 25.68 -19.36
N ARG A 241 49.66 25.29 -20.29
CA ARG A 241 49.85 23.88 -20.67
C ARG A 241 50.28 23.01 -19.48
N ARG A 242 51.21 23.49 -18.63
CA ARG A 242 51.61 22.76 -17.42
C ARG A 242 50.47 22.63 -16.40
N ARG A 243 49.67 23.69 -16.19
CA ARG A 243 48.50 23.64 -15.31
C ARG A 243 47.40 22.70 -15.84
N LEU A 244 47.10 22.77 -17.13
CA LEU A 244 46.17 21.85 -17.80
C LEU A 244 46.68 20.42 -17.79
N ALA A 245 47.97 20.19 -17.99
CA ALA A 245 48.58 18.86 -17.90
C ALA A 245 48.49 18.31 -16.47
N MET A 246 48.74 19.12 -15.44
CA MET A 246 48.57 18.69 -14.05
C MET A 246 47.11 18.41 -13.70
N LEU A 247 46.16 19.20 -14.21
CA LEU A 247 44.73 18.96 -14.03
C LEU A 247 44.29 17.68 -14.76
N ALA A 248 44.73 17.49 -16.01
CA ALA A 248 44.46 16.29 -16.79
C ALA A 248 45.06 15.04 -16.12
N MET A 249 46.27 15.13 -15.57
CA MET A 249 46.91 14.03 -14.83
C MET A 249 46.12 13.66 -13.57
N ARG A 250 45.63 14.66 -12.82
CA ARG A 250 44.76 14.44 -11.64
C ARG A 250 43.44 13.80 -12.05
N LEU A 251 42.78 14.33 -13.08
CA LEU A 251 41.54 13.76 -13.61
C LEU A 251 41.75 12.33 -14.12
N MET A 252 42.87 12.06 -14.78
CA MET A 252 43.22 10.73 -15.27
C MET A 252 43.38 9.75 -14.11
N LEU A 253 44.13 10.14 -13.07
CA LEU A 253 44.39 9.29 -11.91
C LEU A 253 43.16 9.03 -11.04
N PHE A 254 42.33 10.06 -10.79
CA PHE A 254 41.20 9.95 -9.86
C PHE A 254 39.85 9.62 -10.51
N VAL A 255 39.71 9.83 -11.82
CA VAL A 255 38.45 9.60 -12.53
C VAL A 255 38.63 8.57 -13.64
N ILE A 256 39.50 8.82 -14.62
CA ILE A 256 39.57 7.99 -15.83
C ILE A 256 40.09 6.57 -15.52
N ILE A 257 41.17 6.43 -14.74
CA ILE A 257 41.74 5.12 -14.42
C ILE A 257 40.75 4.27 -13.60
N PRO A 258 40.16 4.75 -12.48
CA PRO A 258 39.16 3.98 -11.74
C PRO A 258 37.93 3.63 -12.57
N THR A 259 37.48 4.55 -13.44
CA THR A 259 36.36 4.30 -14.37
C THR A 259 36.72 3.23 -15.39
N PHE A 260 37.92 3.29 -15.97
CA PHE A 260 38.39 2.28 -16.93
C PHE A 260 38.53 0.91 -16.26
N MET A 261 39.02 0.84 -15.03
CA MET A 261 39.06 -0.40 -14.25
C MET A 261 37.65 -0.96 -14.00
N ALA A 262 36.70 -0.11 -13.61
CA ALA A 262 35.31 -0.51 -13.43
C ALA A 262 34.68 -1.01 -14.75
N GLY A 263 34.91 -0.29 -15.85
CA GLY A 263 34.46 -0.72 -17.17
C GLY A 263 35.08 -2.04 -17.59
N TRP A 264 36.39 -2.20 -17.44
CA TRP A 264 37.06 -3.47 -17.72
C TRP A 264 36.47 -4.62 -16.90
N TYR A 265 36.19 -4.41 -15.62
CA TYR A 265 35.49 -5.41 -14.80
C TYR A 265 34.12 -5.76 -15.37
N TYR A 266 33.24 -4.78 -15.63
CA TYR A 266 31.87 -5.06 -16.10
C TYR A 266 31.80 -5.66 -17.51
N PHE A 267 32.77 -5.38 -18.39
CA PHE A 267 32.79 -5.89 -19.76
C PHE A 267 33.54 -7.23 -19.92
N ARG A 268 34.54 -7.52 -19.10
CA ARG A 268 35.42 -8.70 -19.28
C ARG A 268 35.39 -9.71 -18.14
N VAL A 269 35.07 -9.29 -16.91
CA VAL A 269 35.23 -10.14 -15.71
C VAL A 269 33.88 -10.48 -15.08
N ALA A 270 32.95 -9.55 -15.05
CA ALA A 270 31.66 -9.73 -14.40
C ALA A 270 30.85 -10.82 -15.10
N SER A 271 30.32 -11.76 -14.31
CA SER A 271 29.52 -12.87 -14.85
C SER A 271 28.16 -12.40 -15.36
N PRO A 272 27.68 -12.95 -16.49
CA PRO A 272 26.33 -12.71 -16.96
C PRO A 272 25.31 -13.27 -15.95
N LEU A 273 24.25 -12.50 -15.70
CA LEU A 273 23.12 -12.89 -14.88
C LEU A 273 21.83 -12.63 -15.67
N TYR A 274 20.91 -13.58 -15.58
CA TYR A 274 19.68 -13.68 -16.36
C TYR A 274 18.50 -13.39 -15.45
N ALA A 275 17.65 -12.41 -15.83
CA ALA A 275 16.46 -12.06 -15.08
C ALA A 275 15.21 -12.61 -15.78
N THR A 276 14.47 -13.48 -15.10
CA THR A 276 13.14 -13.92 -15.53
C THR A 276 12.08 -13.03 -14.86
N HIS A 277 11.23 -12.44 -15.68
CA HIS A 277 10.08 -11.65 -15.21
C HIS A 277 8.80 -12.48 -15.27
N SER A 278 7.95 -12.32 -14.26
CA SER A 278 6.64 -12.95 -14.18
C SER A 278 5.67 -12.05 -13.44
N GLN A 279 4.39 -12.18 -13.75
CA GLN A 279 3.33 -11.38 -13.14
C GLN A 279 2.11 -12.27 -12.91
N PHE A 280 1.58 -12.24 -11.69
CA PHE A 280 0.43 -13.03 -11.32
C PHE A 280 -0.51 -12.27 -10.39
N GLN A 281 -1.77 -12.70 -10.41
CA GLN A 281 -2.84 -12.18 -9.57
C GLN A 281 -3.43 -13.29 -8.73
N ILE A 282 -3.78 -12.98 -7.49
CA ILE A 282 -4.61 -13.85 -6.67
C ILE A 282 -6.05 -13.45 -6.92
N GLN A 283 -6.78 -14.30 -7.64
CA GLN A 283 -8.19 -14.08 -7.92
C GLN A 283 -9.03 -14.85 -6.93
N MET A 284 -10.07 -14.20 -6.42
CA MET A 284 -11.14 -14.94 -5.77
C MET A 284 -12.07 -15.47 -6.87
N ALA A 285 -12.39 -16.76 -6.86
CA ALA A 285 -13.51 -17.26 -7.64
C ALA A 285 -14.77 -16.70 -7.00
N ASP A 286 -15.20 -15.53 -7.48
CA ASP A 286 -16.45 -14.94 -7.06
C ASP A 286 -17.58 -15.90 -7.43
N GLY A 287 -18.10 -16.57 -6.39
CA GLY A 287 -19.41 -17.16 -6.47
C GLY A 287 -20.40 -16.02 -6.58
N MET A 288 -20.88 -15.76 -7.80
CA MET A 288 -22.08 -15.01 -8.09
C MET A 288 -23.16 -15.30 -7.03
N SER A 289 -23.21 -14.46 -6.00
CA SER A 289 -24.10 -14.54 -4.84
C SER A 289 -24.37 -13.08 -4.48
N GLY A 290 -25.29 -12.42 -5.20
CA GLY A 290 -26.69 -12.69 -4.94
C GLY A 290 -27.12 -12.15 -3.57
N SER A 291 -26.57 -11.02 -3.12
CA SER A 291 -27.17 -10.24 -2.04
C SER A 291 -26.98 -8.75 -2.31
N SER A 292 -27.92 -8.21 -3.10
CA SER A 292 -28.04 -6.81 -3.52
C SER A 292 -28.33 -5.82 -2.37
N MET A 293 -28.03 -6.18 -1.13
CA MET A 293 -28.28 -5.36 0.07
C MET A 293 -27.00 -4.88 0.78
N GLY A 294 -25.82 -5.35 0.36
CA GLY A 294 -24.51 -4.97 0.93
C GLY A 294 -23.72 -3.92 0.13
N GLY A 295 -24.33 -3.31 -0.90
CA GLY A 295 -23.64 -2.52 -1.93
C GLY A 295 -22.90 -1.26 -1.48
N LEU A 296 -23.09 -0.80 -0.24
CA LEU A 296 -22.42 0.41 0.27
C LEU A 296 -21.07 0.11 0.96
N PHE A 297 -20.84 -1.11 1.44
CA PHE A 297 -19.56 -1.50 2.07
C PHE A 297 -18.57 -2.12 1.08
N SER A 298 -19.06 -2.62 -0.07
CA SER A 298 -18.22 -3.11 -1.16
C SER A 298 -17.46 -2.00 -1.90
N ALA A 299 -17.85 -0.72 -1.75
CA ALA A 299 -17.17 0.40 -2.39
C ALA A 299 -15.82 0.75 -1.72
N SER A 300 -15.51 0.15 -0.55
CA SER A 300 -14.21 0.26 0.12
C SER A 300 -13.14 -0.69 -0.46
N GLN A 301 -13.42 -1.38 -1.58
CA GLN A 301 -12.48 -2.27 -2.30
C GLN A 301 -11.32 -1.52 -3.00
N LEU A 302 -10.93 -0.35 -2.49
CA LEU A 302 -9.55 0.14 -2.59
C LEU A 302 -8.62 -0.62 -1.60
N ALA A 303 -9.11 -1.72 -1.02
CA ALA A 303 -8.46 -2.55 -0.03
C ALA A 303 -7.40 -3.44 -0.68
N THR A 304 -6.15 -3.15 -0.38
CA THR A 304 -5.04 -4.11 -0.32
C THR A 304 -5.54 -5.52 -0.09
N ASN A 305 -5.36 -6.42 -1.06
CA ASN A 305 -5.68 -7.83 -0.87
C ASN A 305 -4.68 -8.39 0.18
N PRO A 306 -5.12 -8.71 1.41
CA PRO A 306 -4.21 -9.14 2.48
C PRO A 306 -3.47 -10.43 2.10
N ASP A 307 -4.07 -11.25 1.24
CA ASP A 307 -3.47 -12.49 0.74
C ASP A 307 -2.28 -12.18 -0.17
N SER A 308 -2.38 -11.16 -1.02
CA SER A 308 -1.26 -10.73 -1.90
C SER A 308 -0.06 -10.22 -1.10
N VAL A 309 -0.32 -9.46 -0.04
CA VAL A 309 0.74 -8.97 0.87
C VAL A 309 1.35 -10.14 1.66
N GLY A 310 0.52 -11.09 2.11
CA GLY A 310 0.98 -12.30 2.78
C GLY A 310 1.88 -13.17 1.90
N VAL A 311 1.48 -13.39 0.65
CA VAL A 311 2.28 -14.13 -0.34
C VAL A 311 3.58 -13.40 -0.64
N GLN A 312 3.55 -12.08 -0.86
CA GLN A 312 4.75 -11.29 -1.08
C GLN A 312 5.72 -11.38 0.11
N SER A 313 5.22 -11.32 1.34
CA SER A 313 6.02 -11.48 2.56
C SER A 313 6.61 -12.88 2.69
N TYR A 314 5.85 -13.91 2.32
CA TYR A 314 6.33 -15.30 2.33
C TYR A 314 7.40 -15.55 1.28
N LEU A 315 7.19 -15.11 0.03
CA LEU A 315 8.15 -15.30 -1.05
C LEU A 315 9.46 -14.53 -0.82
N THR A 316 9.42 -13.42 -0.10
CA THR A 316 10.63 -12.68 0.31
C THR A 316 11.30 -13.24 1.57
N SER A 317 10.69 -14.22 2.23
CA SER A 317 11.16 -14.77 3.50
C SER A 317 12.32 -15.76 3.35
N ARG A 318 12.97 -16.06 4.48
CA ARG A 318 13.98 -17.12 4.58
C ARG A 318 13.40 -18.50 4.27
N ASP A 319 12.13 -18.73 4.56
CA ASP A 319 11.50 -20.04 4.39
C ASP A 319 11.38 -20.39 2.90
N ALA A 320 10.90 -19.46 2.08
CA ALA A 320 10.87 -19.61 0.63
C ALA A 320 12.27 -19.86 0.04
N MET A 321 13.29 -19.15 0.53
CA MET A 321 14.69 -19.35 0.09
C MET A 321 15.24 -20.72 0.50
N LEU A 322 15.00 -21.17 1.73
CA LEU A 322 15.45 -22.49 2.20
C LEU A 322 14.75 -23.62 1.44
N ARG A 323 13.46 -23.44 1.13
CA ARG A 323 12.71 -24.39 0.31
C ARG A 323 13.24 -24.44 -1.13
N LEU A 324 13.50 -23.28 -1.73
CA LEU A 324 14.10 -23.18 -3.06
C LEU A 324 15.50 -23.82 -3.10
N ASP A 325 16.29 -23.64 -2.05
CA ASP A 325 17.60 -24.30 -1.90
C ASP A 325 17.47 -25.82 -1.77
N GLY A 326 16.50 -26.30 -0.99
CA GLY A 326 16.24 -27.72 -0.80
C GLY A 326 15.76 -28.42 -2.08
N GLU A 327 14.92 -27.78 -2.88
CA GLU A 327 14.32 -28.38 -4.07
C GLU A 327 15.19 -28.23 -5.33
N LEU A 328 15.73 -27.02 -5.59
CA LEU A 328 16.47 -26.71 -6.83
C LEU A 328 17.94 -26.35 -6.61
N GLY A 329 18.42 -26.33 -5.36
CA GLY A 329 19.83 -26.04 -5.07
C GLY A 329 20.23 -24.60 -5.32
N TYR A 330 19.39 -23.63 -4.93
CA TYR A 330 19.65 -22.19 -5.04
C TYR A 330 21.06 -21.79 -4.60
N ARG A 331 21.54 -22.25 -3.44
CA ARG A 331 22.89 -21.97 -2.94
C ARG A 331 23.95 -22.48 -3.91
N ARG A 332 23.80 -23.71 -4.40
CA ARG A 332 24.76 -24.37 -5.29
C ARG A 332 24.90 -23.61 -6.61
N ALA A 333 23.79 -23.12 -7.16
CA ALA A 333 23.81 -22.31 -8.39
C ALA A 333 24.71 -21.08 -8.25
N PHE A 334 24.74 -20.44 -7.09
CA PHE A 334 25.57 -19.26 -6.82
C PHE A 334 26.97 -19.59 -6.26
N GLN A 335 27.28 -20.86 -6.01
CA GLN A 335 28.61 -21.34 -5.62
C GLN A 335 29.45 -21.79 -6.81
N ASP A 336 28.89 -21.79 -8.03
CA ASP A 336 29.57 -22.25 -9.23
C ASP A 336 30.91 -21.51 -9.45
N PRO A 337 32.03 -22.23 -9.69
CA PRO A 337 33.34 -21.61 -9.93
C PRO A 337 33.39 -20.65 -11.14
N SER A 338 32.47 -20.78 -12.10
CA SER A 338 32.35 -19.91 -13.27
C SER A 338 31.85 -18.50 -12.95
N LEU A 339 31.25 -18.31 -11.77
CA LEU A 339 30.86 -17.00 -11.27
C LEU A 339 32.07 -16.19 -10.81
N ASP A 340 31.99 -14.87 -11.02
CA ASP A 340 33.02 -13.95 -10.57
C ASP A 340 33.17 -14.00 -9.03
N ALA A 341 34.38 -13.69 -8.54
CA ALA A 341 34.68 -13.81 -7.12
C ALA A 341 33.90 -12.83 -6.22
N ILE A 342 33.27 -11.79 -6.80
CA ILE A 342 32.53 -10.75 -6.05
C ILE A 342 31.07 -11.16 -5.85
N LYS A 343 30.47 -11.85 -6.82
CA LYS A 343 29.09 -12.33 -6.84
C LYS A 343 28.95 -13.77 -6.38
N ARG A 344 30.01 -14.57 -6.50
CA ARG A 344 30.03 -15.96 -6.08
C ARG A 344 29.92 -16.08 -4.57
N LEU A 345 29.04 -16.97 -4.15
CA LEU A 345 28.87 -17.33 -2.76
C LEU A 345 29.98 -18.32 -2.35
N PRO A 346 30.63 -18.15 -1.18
CA PRO A 346 31.65 -19.10 -0.74
C PRO A 346 31.06 -20.49 -0.48
N GLU A 347 31.86 -21.55 -0.65
CA GLU A 347 31.41 -22.94 -0.46
C GLU A 347 30.83 -23.19 0.96
N ASN A 348 31.39 -22.52 1.96
CA ASN A 348 30.96 -22.61 3.37
C ASN A 348 30.03 -21.45 3.79
N ALA A 349 29.29 -20.86 2.85
CA ALA A 349 28.40 -19.74 3.17
C ALA A 349 27.30 -20.12 4.16
N SER A 350 27.01 -19.20 5.08
CA SER A 350 25.89 -19.34 6.00
C SER A 350 24.54 -19.15 5.27
N ASN A 351 23.46 -19.63 5.91
CA ASN A 351 22.09 -19.35 5.44
C ASN A 351 21.83 -17.84 5.33
N GLU A 352 22.39 -17.02 6.22
CA GLU A 352 22.21 -15.56 6.19
C GLU A 352 22.90 -14.91 4.99
N ALA A 353 24.12 -15.35 4.64
CA ALA A 353 24.79 -14.86 3.43
C ALA A 353 24.03 -15.27 2.16
N THR A 354 23.48 -16.48 2.15
CA THR A 354 22.63 -16.98 1.05
C THR A 354 21.34 -16.14 0.96
N TYR A 355 20.74 -15.79 2.10
CA TYR A 355 19.53 -14.98 2.16
C TYR A 355 19.74 -13.53 1.70
N GLU A 356 20.87 -12.92 2.05
CA GLU A 356 21.20 -11.58 1.57
C GLU A 356 21.34 -11.55 0.03
N LEU A 357 21.91 -12.61 -0.55
CA LEU A 357 21.97 -12.79 -1.99
C LEU A 357 20.58 -13.03 -2.60
N TYR A 358 19.74 -13.82 -1.94
CA TYR A 358 18.37 -14.07 -2.33
C TYR A 358 17.55 -12.78 -2.42
N GLN A 359 17.61 -11.91 -1.42
CA GLN A 359 16.92 -10.60 -1.45
C GLN A 359 17.38 -9.69 -2.59
N LYS A 360 18.64 -9.81 -3.02
CA LYS A 360 19.18 -9.04 -4.15
C LYS A 360 18.77 -9.63 -5.51
N SER A 361 18.50 -10.94 -5.55
CA SER A 361 18.27 -11.71 -6.78
C SER A 361 16.79 -11.97 -7.05
N VAL A 362 15.97 -12.11 -6.01
CA VAL A 362 14.51 -12.31 -6.10
C VAL A 362 13.84 -11.04 -5.63
N ARG A 363 13.29 -10.28 -6.57
CA ARG A 363 12.60 -9.02 -6.31
C ARG A 363 11.12 -9.20 -6.57
N ILE A 364 10.32 -8.97 -5.53
CA ILE A 364 8.87 -9.14 -5.58
C ILE A 364 8.23 -7.82 -5.16
N GLY A 365 7.35 -7.29 -6.00
CA GLY A 365 6.58 -6.07 -5.75
C GLY A 365 5.09 -6.33 -5.94
N TYR A 366 4.28 -5.78 -5.06
CA TYR A 366 2.82 -5.78 -5.20
C TYR A 366 2.36 -4.39 -5.65
N ASP A 367 1.63 -4.33 -6.76
CA ASP A 367 0.96 -3.10 -7.20
C ASP A 367 -0.49 -3.12 -6.72
N PRO A 368 -0.88 -2.26 -5.76
CA PRO A 368 -2.26 -2.21 -5.27
C PRO A 368 -3.25 -1.64 -6.28
N THR A 369 -2.79 -0.91 -7.31
CA THR A 369 -3.63 -0.31 -8.35
C THR A 369 -4.08 -1.37 -9.35
N GLU A 370 -3.16 -2.24 -9.76
CA GLU A 370 -3.45 -3.33 -10.68
C GLU A 370 -3.87 -4.62 -9.95
N GLY A 371 -3.59 -4.73 -8.65
CA GLY A 371 -3.80 -5.94 -7.86
C GLY A 371 -2.83 -7.07 -8.21
N MET A 372 -1.69 -6.75 -8.82
CA MET A 372 -0.76 -7.70 -9.43
C MET A 372 0.52 -7.84 -8.61
N ILE A 373 1.05 -9.05 -8.54
CA ILE A 373 2.38 -9.32 -7.98
C ILE A 373 3.36 -9.46 -9.14
N ASN A 374 4.32 -8.54 -9.19
CA ASN A 374 5.42 -8.53 -10.12
C ASN A 374 6.61 -9.23 -9.47
N MET A 375 7.17 -10.23 -10.14
CA MET A 375 8.32 -10.98 -9.66
C MET A 375 9.42 -11.03 -10.71
N GLU A 376 10.62 -10.63 -10.29
CA GLU A 376 11.86 -10.71 -11.04
C GLU A 376 12.81 -11.68 -10.31
N VAL A 377 13.24 -12.73 -11.00
CA VAL A 377 14.17 -13.73 -10.47
C VAL A 377 15.45 -13.74 -11.29
N ILE A 378 16.55 -13.42 -10.63
CA ILE A 378 17.88 -13.31 -11.23
C ILE A 378 18.68 -14.58 -10.90
N ALA A 379 19.23 -15.24 -11.92
CA ALA A 379 20.11 -16.40 -11.75
C ALA A 379 21.31 -16.38 -12.71
N PRO A 380 22.37 -17.17 -12.44
CA PRO A 380 23.53 -17.31 -13.32
C PRO A 380 23.25 -18.00 -14.65
N ASP A 381 22.17 -18.77 -14.72
CA ASP A 381 21.77 -19.56 -15.88
C ASP A 381 20.32 -19.21 -16.27
N PRO A 382 20.01 -19.06 -17.57
CA PRO A 382 18.67 -18.69 -18.02
C PRO A 382 17.61 -19.73 -17.67
N GLU A 383 17.91 -21.03 -17.76
CA GLU A 383 16.95 -22.08 -17.41
C GLU A 383 16.70 -22.12 -15.90
N LEU A 384 17.75 -22.01 -15.09
CA LEU A 384 17.61 -21.90 -13.63
C LEU A 384 16.79 -20.67 -13.22
N SER A 385 16.97 -19.52 -13.89
CA SER A 385 16.17 -18.32 -13.59
C SER A 385 14.67 -18.54 -13.80
N ARG A 386 14.30 -19.29 -14.86
CA ARG A 386 12.93 -19.69 -15.15
C ARG A 386 12.42 -20.69 -14.12
N ASP A 387 13.22 -21.72 -13.83
CA ASP A 387 12.81 -22.81 -12.94
C ASP A 387 12.65 -22.32 -11.49
N PHE A 388 13.52 -21.41 -11.03
CA PHE A 388 13.35 -20.73 -9.76
C PHE A 388 12.07 -19.90 -9.72
N SER A 389 11.75 -19.17 -10.80
CA SER A 389 10.50 -18.40 -10.89
C SER A 389 9.26 -19.30 -10.84
N LEU A 390 9.26 -20.39 -11.59
CA LEU A 390 8.18 -21.40 -11.56
C LEU A 390 8.01 -22.02 -10.16
N ALA A 391 9.12 -22.36 -9.50
CA ALA A 391 9.07 -22.91 -8.14
C ALA A 391 8.49 -21.90 -7.14
N LEU A 392 8.91 -20.63 -7.21
CA LEU A 392 8.37 -19.58 -6.35
C LEU A 392 6.88 -19.33 -6.59
N ILE A 393 6.41 -19.35 -7.85
CA ILE A 393 4.98 -19.28 -8.18
C ILE A 393 4.23 -20.47 -7.56
N LYS A 394 4.77 -21.69 -7.66
CA LYS A 394 4.17 -22.87 -7.04
C LYS A 394 4.14 -22.76 -5.51
N TYR A 395 5.16 -22.16 -4.89
CA TYR A 395 5.15 -21.91 -3.45
C TYR A 395 4.11 -20.86 -3.07
N ALA A 396 3.91 -19.84 -3.91
CA ALA A 396 2.86 -18.84 -3.73
C ALA A 396 1.47 -19.47 -3.77
N GLU A 397 1.21 -20.33 -4.76
CA GLU A 397 -0.04 -21.09 -4.88
C GLU A 397 -0.31 -21.93 -3.62
N GLY A 398 0.67 -22.74 -3.20
CA GLY A 398 0.55 -23.55 -1.98
C GLY A 398 0.37 -22.72 -0.71
N GLN A 399 0.94 -21.51 -0.64
CA GLN A 399 0.75 -20.61 0.50
C GLN A 399 -0.69 -20.07 0.56
N VAL A 400 -1.27 -19.68 -0.58
CA VAL A 400 -2.67 -19.23 -0.67
C VAL A 400 -3.62 -20.37 -0.30
N ASP A 401 -3.35 -21.58 -0.79
CA ASP A 401 -4.12 -22.78 -0.47
C ASP A 401 -4.07 -23.07 1.03
N GLN A 402 -2.89 -22.99 1.65
CA GLN A 402 -2.76 -23.26 3.09
C GLN A 402 -3.50 -22.21 3.94
N MET A 403 -3.45 -20.93 3.57
CA MET A 403 -4.13 -19.86 4.28
C MET A 403 -5.65 -20.05 4.27
N THR A 404 -6.20 -20.52 3.15
CA THR A 404 -7.65 -20.76 3.01
C THR A 404 -8.10 -22.11 3.56
N ALA A 405 -7.29 -23.16 3.43
CA ALA A 405 -7.62 -24.49 3.90
C ALA A 405 -7.86 -24.53 5.41
N ARG A 406 -6.97 -23.92 6.21
CA ARG A 406 -7.11 -23.91 7.68
C ARG A 406 -8.41 -23.23 8.12
N LEU A 407 -8.73 -22.08 7.54
CA LEU A 407 -9.95 -21.34 7.86
C LEU A 407 -11.19 -22.17 7.52
N ARG A 408 -11.20 -22.86 6.36
CA ARG A 408 -12.30 -23.73 5.94
C ARG A 408 -12.48 -24.94 6.86
N ASP A 409 -11.37 -25.58 7.23
CA ASP A 409 -11.39 -26.73 8.13
C ASP A 409 -11.92 -26.33 9.51
N ASP A 410 -11.47 -25.19 10.04
CA ASP A 410 -11.93 -24.66 11.33
C ASP A 410 -13.43 -24.26 11.29
N GLN A 411 -13.87 -23.60 10.21
CA GLN A 411 -15.29 -23.23 10.02
C GLN A 411 -16.20 -24.45 9.90
N MET A 412 -15.81 -25.45 9.10
CA MET A 412 -16.57 -26.69 8.93
C MET A 412 -16.62 -27.46 10.26
N LYS A 413 -15.49 -27.59 10.95
CA LYS A 413 -15.41 -28.25 12.25
C LYS A 413 -16.31 -27.57 13.29
N GLY A 414 -16.24 -26.24 13.39
CA GLY A 414 -17.11 -25.48 14.28
C GLY A 414 -18.59 -25.64 13.95
N ALA A 415 -18.95 -25.67 12.67
CA ALA A 415 -20.34 -25.87 12.25
C ALA A 415 -20.86 -27.29 12.57
N ILE A 416 -20.01 -28.32 12.43
CA ILE A 416 -20.33 -29.69 12.84
C ILE A 416 -20.54 -29.74 14.36
N GLU A 417 -19.62 -29.17 15.15
CA GLU A 417 -19.72 -29.16 16.61
C GLU A 417 -21.00 -28.48 17.10
N VAL A 418 -21.39 -27.36 16.49
CA VAL A 418 -22.65 -26.65 16.80
C VAL A 418 -23.87 -27.48 16.42
N TYR A 419 -23.83 -28.18 15.29
CA TYR A 419 -24.91 -29.07 14.86
C TYR A 419 -25.09 -30.26 15.82
N GLU A 420 -24.01 -30.95 16.16
CA GLU A 420 -24.03 -32.09 17.09
C GLU A 420 -24.51 -31.67 18.49
N ASP A 421 -24.06 -30.51 18.99
CA ASP A 421 -24.53 -29.95 20.25
C ASP A 421 -26.02 -29.57 20.19
N ALA A 422 -26.49 -28.99 19.09
CA ALA A 422 -27.91 -28.69 18.90
C ALA A 422 -28.76 -29.97 18.85
N GLU A 423 -28.29 -31.03 18.17
CA GLU A 423 -28.95 -32.32 18.10
C GLU A 423 -29.08 -32.95 19.49
N ALA A 424 -27.98 -32.99 20.26
CA ALA A 424 -27.97 -33.49 21.63
C ALA A 424 -28.94 -32.71 22.54
N LYS A 425 -29.01 -31.38 22.37
CA LYS A 425 -29.94 -30.52 23.12
C LYS A 425 -31.40 -30.77 22.76
N VAL A 426 -31.73 -31.02 21.48
CA VAL A 426 -33.07 -31.42 21.06
C VAL A 426 -33.45 -32.76 21.70
N LEU A 427 -32.55 -33.75 21.65
CA LEU A 427 -32.79 -35.07 22.27
C LEU A 427 -33.02 -34.95 23.78
N ALA A 428 -32.22 -34.15 24.47
CA ALA A 428 -32.40 -33.89 25.90
C ALA A 428 -33.74 -33.20 26.22
N ALA A 429 -34.15 -32.22 25.40
CA ALA A 429 -35.46 -31.57 25.55
C ALA A 429 -36.62 -32.54 25.30
N GLN A 430 -36.51 -33.41 24.28
CA GLN A 430 -37.50 -34.47 24.00
C GLN A 430 -37.64 -35.43 25.18
N GLN A 431 -36.52 -35.91 25.72
CA GLN A 431 -36.50 -36.77 26.90
C GLN A 431 -37.12 -36.05 28.11
N ARG A 432 -36.84 -34.76 28.32
CA ARG A 432 -37.43 -33.98 29.41
C ARG A 432 -38.95 -33.88 29.30
N VAL A 433 -39.48 -33.63 28.10
CA VAL A 433 -40.92 -33.63 27.83
C VAL A 433 -41.51 -35.02 28.13
N GLN A 434 -40.88 -36.09 27.65
CA GLN A 434 -41.33 -37.47 27.89
C GLN A 434 -41.31 -37.82 29.39
N GLU A 435 -40.25 -37.47 30.10
CA GLU A 435 -40.16 -37.68 31.55
C GLU A 435 -41.24 -36.93 32.32
N LEU A 436 -41.56 -35.71 31.90
CA LEU A 436 -42.68 -34.95 32.47
C LEU A 436 -43.99 -35.69 32.23
N GLN A 437 -44.29 -36.08 30.98
CA GLN A 437 -45.50 -36.84 30.66
C GLN A 437 -45.60 -38.15 31.49
N GLN A 438 -44.49 -38.88 31.65
CA GLN A 438 -44.44 -40.11 32.45
C GLN A 438 -44.63 -39.87 33.96
N LYS A 439 -43.90 -38.92 34.56
CA LYS A 439 -43.97 -38.59 36.00
C LYS A 439 -45.34 -38.07 36.38
N LEU A 440 -45.95 -37.30 35.47
CA LEU A 440 -47.23 -36.67 35.70
C LEU A 440 -48.37 -37.66 35.51
N GLY A 441 -48.19 -38.72 34.71
CA GLY A 441 -49.22 -39.76 34.51
C GLY A 441 -50.49 -39.22 33.84
N VAL A 442 -50.43 -37.99 33.35
CA VAL A 442 -51.50 -37.27 32.68
C VAL A 442 -51.12 -37.23 31.20
N LEU A 443 -51.92 -37.91 30.37
CA LEU A 443 -51.68 -37.95 28.93
C LEU A 443 -51.94 -36.56 28.28
N ASP A 444 -52.92 -35.83 28.82
CA ASP A 444 -53.27 -34.47 28.41
C ASP A 444 -53.83 -33.67 29.62
N PRO A 445 -53.04 -32.75 30.23
CA PRO A 445 -53.47 -31.97 31.37
C PRO A 445 -54.58 -30.96 31.03
N VAL A 446 -54.70 -30.57 29.76
CA VAL A 446 -55.79 -29.72 29.29
C VAL A 446 -57.08 -30.54 29.26
N ALA A 447 -57.04 -31.78 28.78
CA ALA A 447 -58.19 -32.67 28.80
C ALA A 447 -58.65 -32.97 30.24
N GLU A 448 -57.74 -33.33 31.15
CA GLU A 448 -58.10 -33.62 32.55
C GLU A 448 -58.61 -32.38 33.29
N GLY A 449 -57.99 -31.22 33.07
CA GLY A 449 -58.49 -29.93 33.59
C GLY A 449 -59.89 -29.57 33.07
N SER A 450 -60.18 -29.88 31.80
CA SER A 450 -61.50 -29.65 31.20
C SER A 450 -62.59 -30.51 31.85
N VAL A 451 -62.27 -31.75 32.24
CA VAL A 451 -63.21 -32.63 32.94
C VAL A 451 -63.60 -32.06 34.30
N ILE A 452 -62.62 -31.58 35.07
CA ILE A 452 -62.89 -30.97 36.38
C ILE A 452 -63.68 -29.66 36.21
N MET A 453 -63.34 -28.83 35.22
CA MET A 453 -64.09 -27.60 34.93
C MET A 453 -65.55 -27.89 34.52
N ASN A 454 -65.79 -28.94 33.72
CA ASN A 454 -67.14 -29.37 33.37
C ASN A 454 -67.92 -29.85 34.61
N GLN A 455 -67.25 -30.55 35.53
CA GLN A 455 -67.86 -30.95 36.80
C GLN A 455 -68.20 -29.74 37.68
N VAL A 456 -67.32 -28.74 37.76
CA VAL A 456 -67.61 -27.48 38.46
C VAL A 456 -68.82 -26.77 37.85
N ALA A 457 -68.89 -26.67 36.51
CA ALA A 457 -70.00 -26.05 35.81
C ALA A 457 -71.34 -26.76 36.09
N GLU A 458 -71.35 -28.10 36.10
CA GLU A 458 -72.54 -28.89 36.46
C GLU A 458 -72.97 -28.63 37.91
N LEU A 459 -72.04 -28.59 38.85
CA LEU A 459 -72.34 -28.28 40.25
C LEU A 459 -72.83 -26.84 40.44
N GLU A 460 -72.32 -25.88 39.68
CA GLU A 460 -72.79 -24.50 39.67
C GLU A 460 -74.21 -24.38 39.12
N MET A 461 -74.57 -25.15 38.08
CA MET A 461 -75.96 -25.20 37.59
C MET A 461 -76.92 -25.77 38.64
N GLN A 462 -76.51 -26.83 39.35
CA GLN A 462 -77.29 -27.40 40.44
C GLN A 462 -77.46 -26.42 41.60
N LEU A 463 -76.40 -25.69 41.96
CA LEU A 463 -76.42 -24.64 42.97
C LEU A 463 -77.41 -23.52 42.60
N ALA A 464 -77.31 -22.99 41.37
CA ALA A 464 -78.20 -21.94 40.89
C ALA A 464 -79.68 -22.38 40.90
N THR A 465 -79.95 -23.63 40.54
CA THR A 465 -81.30 -24.22 40.61
C THR A 465 -81.83 -24.23 42.04
N LYS A 466 -81.01 -24.65 43.02
CA LYS A 466 -81.39 -24.67 44.45
C LYS A 466 -81.53 -23.29 45.06
N GLU A 467 -80.70 -22.33 44.66
CA GLU A 467 -80.84 -20.93 45.09
C GLU A 467 -82.14 -20.30 44.59
N LEU A 468 -82.53 -20.61 43.34
CA LEU A 468 -83.79 -20.15 42.76
C LEU A 468 -85.01 -20.78 43.48
N GLU A 469 -84.98 -22.08 43.75
CA GLU A 469 -86.02 -22.75 44.56
C GLU A 469 -86.13 -22.14 45.97
N LEU A 470 -85.00 -21.78 46.60
CA LEU A 470 -84.99 -21.12 47.92
C LEU A 470 -85.61 -19.73 47.84
N GLY A 471 -85.26 -18.95 46.82
CA GLY A 471 -85.83 -17.62 46.58
C GLY A 471 -87.35 -17.67 46.40
N GLN A 472 -87.85 -18.65 45.66
CA GLN A 472 -89.30 -18.89 45.49
C GLN A 472 -90.00 -19.21 46.81
N LEU A 473 -89.40 -20.05 47.66
CA LEU A 473 -89.97 -20.37 48.98
C LEU A 473 -90.01 -19.16 49.91
N LEU A 474 -88.98 -18.32 49.89
CA LEU A 474 -88.89 -17.12 50.72
C LEU A 474 -89.80 -15.97 50.26
N ALA A 475 -90.26 -15.99 49.01
CA ALA A 475 -91.26 -15.05 48.51
C ALA A 475 -92.66 -15.25 49.14
N ASN A 476 -92.89 -16.39 49.80
CA ASN A 476 -94.12 -16.65 50.55
C ASN A 476 -94.04 -16.02 51.96
N PRO A 477 -95.04 -15.24 52.42
CA PRO A 477 -95.05 -14.61 53.74
C PRO A 477 -95.10 -15.57 54.94
N SER A 478 -95.37 -16.86 54.75
CA SER A 478 -95.28 -17.90 55.81
C SER A 478 -94.60 -19.17 55.29
N PRO A 479 -93.27 -19.15 55.08
CA PRO A 479 -92.57 -20.24 54.45
C PRO A 479 -92.42 -21.45 55.38
N GLN A 480 -92.54 -22.66 54.81
CA GLN A 480 -92.38 -23.90 55.57
C GLN A 480 -90.90 -24.09 55.97
N GLN A 481 -90.60 -23.84 57.24
CA GLN A 481 -89.22 -23.78 57.76
C GLN A 481 -88.41 -25.07 57.54
N SER A 482 -89.04 -26.24 57.54
CA SER A 482 -88.35 -27.51 57.26
C SER A 482 -87.79 -27.58 55.83
N ARG A 483 -88.53 -27.05 54.83
CA ARG A 483 -88.08 -27.00 53.43
C ARG A 483 -86.98 -25.97 53.22
N VAL A 484 -87.08 -24.82 53.88
CA VAL A 484 -86.06 -23.75 53.84
C VAL A 484 -84.74 -24.24 54.42
N THR A 485 -84.76 -24.92 55.57
CA THR A 485 -83.55 -25.46 56.20
C THR A 485 -82.93 -26.58 55.35
N ALA A 486 -83.74 -27.45 54.74
CA ALA A 486 -83.25 -28.48 53.83
C ALA A 486 -82.52 -27.88 52.61
N LEU A 487 -83.15 -26.92 51.92
CA LEU A 487 -82.52 -26.25 50.76
C LEU A 487 -81.25 -25.50 51.12
N ARG A 488 -81.24 -24.81 52.26
CA ARG A 488 -80.01 -24.15 52.76
C ARG A 488 -78.89 -25.16 52.97
N GLY A 489 -79.20 -26.33 53.56
CA GLY A 489 -78.25 -27.42 53.70
C GLY A 489 -77.73 -27.97 52.38
N ASP A 490 -78.59 -28.09 51.36
CA ASP A 490 -78.19 -28.50 50.00
C ASP A 490 -77.26 -27.47 49.34
N ILE A 491 -77.60 -26.18 49.45
CA ILE A 491 -76.77 -25.07 48.95
C ILE A 491 -75.39 -25.09 49.60
N THR A 492 -75.31 -25.20 50.93
CA THR A 492 -74.02 -25.27 51.64
C THR A 492 -73.19 -26.47 51.18
N ARG A 493 -73.80 -27.65 51.03
CA ARG A 493 -73.11 -28.85 50.52
C ARG A 493 -72.59 -28.65 49.09
N LEU A 494 -73.40 -28.05 48.20
CA LEU A 494 -73.00 -27.76 46.83
C LEU A 494 -71.86 -26.74 46.79
N GLN A 495 -71.90 -25.67 47.59
CA GLN A 495 -70.81 -24.70 47.72
C GLN A 495 -69.52 -25.36 48.23
N GLU A 496 -69.59 -26.21 49.25
CA GLU A 496 -68.44 -26.98 49.74
C GLU A 496 -67.88 -27.91 48.65
N MET A 497 -68.75 -28.58 47.90
CA MET A 497 -68.36 -29.51 46.85
C MET A 497 -67.71 -28.79 45.66
N ILE A 498 -68.22 -27.60 45.29
CA ILE A 498 -67.59 -26.71 44.29
C ILE A 498 -66.22 -26.26 44.76
N ALA A 499 -66.09 -25.80 46.01
CA ALA A 499 -64.82 -25.38 46.59
C ALA A 499 -63.79 -26.52 46.60
N ARG A 500 -64.19 -27.73 47.02
CA ARG A 500 -63.33 -28.93 46.99
C ARG A 500 -62.92 -29.31 45.57
N THR A 501 -63.85 -29.25 44.61
CA THR A 501 -63.58 -29.60 43.21
C THR A 501 -62.64 -28.58 42.56
N ARG A 502 -62.79 -27.28 42.87
CA ARG A 502 -61.84 -26.23 42.45
C ARG A 502 -60.46 -26.39 43.06
N LEU A 503 -60.39 -26.78 44.34
CA LEU A 503 -59.11 -27.03 45.00
C LEU A 503 -58.32 -28.15 44.31
N GLN A 504 -58.97 -29.14 43.68
CA GLN A 504 -58.27 -30.19 42.91
C GLN A 504 -57.49 -29.65 41.69
N LEU A 505 -57.86 -28.48 41.14
CA LEU A 505 -57.12 -27.83 40.05
C LEU A 505 -55.87 -27.09 40.55
N THR A 506 -55.88 -26.63 41.81
CA THR A 506 -54.88 -25.69 42.34
C THR A 506 -54.00 -26.28 43.43
N GLU A 507 -54.50 -27.21 44.24
CA GLU A 507 -53.75 -27.91 45.29
C GLU A 507 -53.34 -29.30 44.80
N GLY A 508 -52.07 -29.62 45.01
CA GLY A 508 -51.59 -30.98 44.85
C GLY A 508 -52.08 -31.86 46.00
N ASN A 509 -52.51 -33.09 45.71
CA ASN A 509 -52.70 -34.10 46.75
C ASN A 509 -51.33 -34.60 47.25
N ALA A 510 -51.26 -35.31 48.39
CA ALA A 510 -50.01 -35.83 48.95
C ALA A 510 -49.19 -36.76 47.98
N THR A 511 -49.80 -37.16 46.86
CA THR A 511 -49.22 -38.02 45.81
C THR A 511 -49.18 -37.39 44.42
N ARG A 512 -49.80 -36.21 44.18
CA ARG A 512 -49.86 -35.56 42.87
C ARG A 512 -49.71 -34.05 42.98
N SER A 513 -48.86 -33.45 42.16
CA SER A 513 -48.73 -31.99 42.05
C SER A 513 -50.02 -31.36 41.49
N SER A 514 -50.20 -30.06 41.69
CA SER A 514 -51.33 -29.27 41.19
C SER A 514 -51.40 -29.31 39.66
N LEU A 515 -52.57 -29.58 39.07
CA LEU A 515 -52.75 -29.62 37.61
C LEU A 515 -52.29 -28.33 36.92
N ALA A 516 -52.46 -27.18 37.57
CA ALA A 516 -51.95 -25.90 37.07
C ALA A 516 -50.42 -25.88 36.98
N ALA A 517 -49.71 -26.33 38.03
CA ALA A 517 -48.25 -26.39 38.04
C ALA A 517 -47.71 -27.39 36.99
N ILE A 518 -48.37 -28.54 36.88
CA ILE A 518 -48.10 -29.59 35.90
C ILE A 518 -48.19 -29.06 34.46
N SER A 519 -49.29 -28.38 34.14
CA SER A 519 -49.50 -27.79 32.81
C SER A 519 -48.49 -26.70 32.49
N GLY A 520 -48.06 -25.91 33.48
CA GLY A 520 -47.04 -24.88 33.33
C GLY A 520 -45.66 -25.47 33.02
N GLU A 521 -45.22 -26.47 33.79
CA GLU A 521 -43.93 -27.14 33.57
C GLU A 521 -43.87 -27.84 32.21
N LEU A 522 -44.94 -28.55 31.83
CA LEU A 522 -45.01 -29.23 30.53
C LEU A 522 -44.94 -28.22 29.38
N ARG A 523 -45.70 -27.12 29.47
CA ARG A 523 -45.70 -26.06 28.45
C ARG A 523 -44.34 -25.39 28.30
N ILE A 524 -43.61 -25.19 29.41
CA ILE A 524 -42.24 -24.68 29.36
C ILE A 524 -41.32 -25.67 28.65
N ALA A 525 -41.42 -26.97 28.96
CA ALA A 525 -40.61 -28.00 28.33
C ALA A 525 -40.91 -28.15 26.82
N GLU A 526 -42.19 -28.07 26.42
CA GLU A 526 -42.61 -28.07 25.02
C GLU A 526 -42.13 -26.83 24.27
N SER A 527 -42.14 -25.65 24.92
CA SER A 527 -41.58 -24.43 24.33
C SER A 527 -40.05 -24.48 24.20
N ASP A 528 -39.35 -25.05 25.18
CA ASP A 528 -37.90 -25.28 25.07
C ASP A 528 -37.61 -26.25 23.92
N LEU A 529 -38.34 -27.37 23.82
CA LEU A 529 -38.25 -28.30 22.70
C LEU A 529 -38.41 -27.61 21.35
N ALA A 530 -39.47 -26.81 21.17
CA ALA A 530 -39.72 -26.07 19.93
C ALA A 530 -38.56 -25.12 19.61
N THR A 531 -38.06 -24.39 20.62
CA THR A 531 -36.90 -23.50 20.47
C THR A 531 -35.65 -24.29 20.07
N ARG A 532 -35.38 -25.45 20.68
CA ARG A 532 -34.25 -26.30 20.31
C ARG A 532 -34.36 -26.82 18.87
N GLN A 533 -35.55 -27.17 18.42
CA GLN A 533 -35.79 -27.61 17.04
C GLN A 533 -35.50 -26.50 16.03
N GLU A 534 -35.92 -25.26 16.31
CA GLU A 534 -35.59 -24.10 15.48
C GLU A 534 -34.08 -23.85 15.43
N LEU A 535 -33.40 -23.93 16.58
CA LEU A 535 -31.94 -23.80 16.65
C LEU A 535 -31.21 -24.92 15.90
N LEU A 536 -31.70 -26.16 15.96
CA LEU A 536 -31.15 -27.27 15.18
C LEU A 536 -31.31 -27.02 13.67
N ALA A 537 -32.47 -26.52 13.23
CA ALA A 537 -32.68 -26.16 11.83
C ALA A 537 -31.72 -25.04 11.37
N ALA A 538 -31.49 -24.03 12.22
CA ALA A 538 -30.51 -22.97 11.96
C ALA A 538 -29.07 -23.52 11.89
N ALA A 539 -28.69 -24.40 12.83
CA ALA A 539 -27.38 -25.06 12.84
C ALA A 539 -27.17 -25.93 11.59
N ALA A 540 -28.19 -26.67 11.15
CA ALA A 540 -28.15 -27.46 9.92
C ALA A 540 -27.94 -26.57 8.68
N ALA A 541 -28.64 -25.43 8.60
CA ALA A 541 -28.46 -24.47 7.51
C ALA A 541 -27.05 -23.85 7.52
N GLN A 542 -26.50 -23.55 8.70
CA GLN A 542 -25.13 -23.07 8.84
C GLN A 542 -24.10 -24.14 8.45
N MET A 543 -24.31 -25.40 8.84
CA MET A 543 -23.47 -26.52 8.43
C MET A 543 -23.49 -26.72 6.91
N GLU A 544 -24.65 -26.63 6.27
CA GLU A 544 -24.73 -26.72 4.81
C GLU A 544 -24.04 -25.55 4.13
N THR A 545 -24.16 -24.34 4.68
CA THR A 545 -23.44 -23.16 4.20
C THR A 545 -21.92 -23.36 4.32
N ALA A 546 -21.44 -23.81 5.47
CA ALA A 546 -20.03 -24.13 5.70
C ALA A 546 -19.54 -25.25 4.77
N ARG A 547 -20.36 -26.27 4.51
CA ARG A 547 -20.04 -27.36 3.56
C ARG A 547 -19.91 -26.84 2.14
N VAL A 548 -20.83 -25.97 1.70
CA VAL A 548 -20.78 -25.34 0.39
C VAL A 548 -19.56 -24.44 0.27
N GLU A 549 -19.26 -23.60 1.26
CA GLU A 549 -18.07 -22.75 1.30
C GLU A 549 -16.78 -23.58 1.30
N ALA A 550 -16.73 -24.66 2.07
CA ALA A 550 -15.62 -25.59 2.08
C ALA A 550 -15.47 -26.33 0.75
N SER A 551 -16.54 -26.52 -0.05
CA SER A 551 -16.44 -27.14 -1.36
C SER A 551 -16.02 -26.17 -2.49
N LYS A 552 -16.10 -24.86 -2.25
CA LYS A 552 -15.72 -23.85 -3.25
C LYS A 552 -14.20 -23.68 -3.31
N GLN A 553 -13.64 -23.69 -4.52
CA GLN A 553 -12.29 -23.21 -4.78
C GLN A 553 -12.31 -21.69 -4.83
N VAL A 554 -12.25 -21.03 -3.67
CA VAL A 554 -12.48 -19.58 -3.61
C VAL A 554 -11.27 -18.77 -4.06
N ARG A 555 -10.03 -19.29 -4.05
CA ARG A 555 -8.86 -18.52 -4.45
C ARG A 555 -7.93 -19.33 -5.33
N TYR A 556 -7.48 -18.74 -6.42
CA TYR A 556 -6.47 -19.33 -7.29
C TYR A 556 -5.51 -18.25 -7.80
N LEU A 557 -4.30 -18.68 -8.11
CA LEU A 557 -3.29 -17.83 -8.72
C LEU A 557 -3.49 -17.87 -10.24
N SER A 558 -3.76 -16.71 -10.83
CA SER A 558 -3.83 -16.53 -12.28
C SER A 558 -2.54 -15.88 -12.78
N LEU A 559 -1.88 -16.53 -13.74
CA LEU A 559 -0.65 -16.04 -14.35
C LEU A 559 -0.99 -15.09 -15.50
N SER A 560 -0.64 -13.81 -15.35
CA SER A 560 -0.79 -12.82 -16.43
C SER A 560 0.43 -12.80 -17.34
N VAL A 561 1.62 -12.99 -16.76
CA VAL A 561 2.86 -13.17 -17.50
C VAL A 561 3.57 -14.41 -16.95
N ALA A 562 3.64 -15.45 -17.79
CA ALA A 562 4.35 -16.67 -17.46
C ALA A 562 5.87 -16.45 -17.47
N PRO A 563 6.64 -17.10 -16.58
CA PRO A 563 8.09 -17.01 -16.58
C PRO A 563 8.68 -17.68 -17.83
N VAL A 564 9.51 -16.94 -18.56
CA VAL A 564 10.24 -17.43 -19.73
C VAL A 564 11.72 -17.17 -19.52
N ALA A 565 12.55 -18.16 -19.87
CA ALA A 565 14.00 -18.03 -19.80
C ALA A 565 14.47 -16.92 -20.76
N PRO A 566 15.26 -15.94 -20.31
CA PRO A 566 15.75 -14.86 -21.17
C PRO A 566 16.86 -15.32 -22.11
N ASP A 567 16.85 -14.80 -23.35
CA ASP A 567 17.84 -15.14 -24.37
C ASP A 567 19.19 -14.41 -24.16
N GLU A 568 19.16 -13.21 -23.57
CA GLU A 568 20.34 -12.39 -23.31
C GLU A 568 20.52 -12.12 -21.81
N ALA A 569 21.76 -11.93 -21.39
CA ALA A 569 22.09 -11.59 -20.01
C ALA A 569 21.59 -10.18 -19.66
N THR A 570 20.68 -10.09 -18.69
CA THR A 570 20.10 -8.82 -18.23
C THR A 570 21.11 -7.98 -17.43
N TYR A 571 22.03 -8.65 -16.74
CA TYR A 571 23.04 -8.04 -15.90
C TYR A 571 24.42 -8.63 -16.20
N PRO A 572 25.51 -7.85 -16.00
CA PRO A 572 25.52 -6.44 -15.60
C PRO A 572 25.19 -5.51 -16.78
N LYS A 573 24.53 -4.38 -16.50
CA LYS A 573 24.32 -3.32 -17.48
C LYS A 573 25.62 -2.55 -17.69
N ALA A 574 26.59 -3.16 -18.37
CA ALA A 574 28.00 -2.74 -18.38
C ALA A 574 28.21 -1.27 -18.79
N VAL A 575 27.53 -0.81 -19.85
CA VAL A 575 27.59 0.60 -20.30
C VAL A 575 27.06 1.55 -19.22
N GLN A 576 25.88 1.24 -18.67
CA GLN A 576 25.19 2.07 -17.68
C GLN A 576 26.00 2.13 -16.37
N ASN A 577 26.47 0.97 -15.90
CA ASN A 577 27.28 0.89 -14.68
C ASN A 577 28.63 1.59 -14.83
N THR A 578 29.26 1.54 -16.01
CA THR A 578 30.52 2.27 -16.29
C THR A 578 30.30 3.78 -16.32
N LEU A 579 29.20 4.23 -16.93
CA LEU A 579 28.84 5.65 -16.93
C LEU A 579 28.52 6.16 -15.51
N VAL A 580 27.79 5.38 -14.72
CA VAL A 580 27.52 5.71 -13.31
C VAL A 580 28.83 5.77 -12.52
N ALA A 581 29.74 4.81 -12.71
CA ALA A 581 31.06 4.86 -12.07
C ALA A 581 31.84 6.13 -12.45
N PHE A 582 31.83 6.51 -13.72
CA PHE A 582 32.44 7.77 -14.19
C PHE A 582 31.86 8.99 -13.47
N LEU A 583 30.54 9.08 -13.38
CA LEU A 583 29.85 10.19 -12.71
C LEU A 583 30.16 10.24 -11.21
N ILE A 584 30.19 9.08 -10.54
CA ILE A 584 30.53 8.98 -9.11
C ILE A 584 31.97 9.46 -8.87
N PHE A 585 32.95 8.92 -9.62
CA PHE A 585 34.34 9.34 -9.46
C PHE A 585 34.56 10.81 -9.81
N SER A 586 33.88 11.31 -10.84
CA SER A 586 33.89 12.74 -11.19
C SER A 586 33.30 13.59 -10.07
N GLY A 587 32.16 13.18 -9.50
CA GLY A 587 31.51 13.87 -8.39
C GLY A 587 32.39 13.94 -7.14
N ILE A 588 32.99 12.80 -6.74
CA ILE A 588 33.93 12.73 -5.62
C ILE A 588 35.14 13.64 -5.87
N TYR A 589 35.71 13.60 -7.08
CA TYR A 589 36.83 14.46 -7.44
C TYR A 589 36.46 15.94 -7.35
N LEU A 590 35.31 16.34 -7.87
CA LEU A 590 34.82 17.72 -7.78
C LEU A 590 34.66 18.15 -6.32
N MET A 591 34.03 17.32 -5.49
CA MET A 591 33.81 17.62 -4.08
C MET A 591 35.14 17.81 -3.33
N LEU A 592 36.08 16.87 -3.49
CA LEU A 592 37.42 16.98 -2.89
C LEU A 592 38.20 18.19 -3.42
N SER A 593 38.08 18.50 -4.71
CA SER A 593 38.76 19.64 -5.31
C SER A 593 38.24 20.98 -4.76
N LEU A 594 36.93 21.09 -4.52
CA LEU A 594 36.30 22.25 -3.92
C LEU A 594 36.72 22.40 -2.46
N THR A 595 36.66 21.32 -1.68
CA THR A 595 37.12 21.32 -0.28
C THR A 595 38.59 21.74 -0.18
N ALA A 596 39.46 21.21 -1.04
CA ALA A 596 40.86 21.59 -1.08
C ALA A 596 41.07 23.06 -1.49
N SER A 597 40.22 23.60 -2.38
CA SER A 597 40.25 25.01 -2.74
C SER A 597 39.91 25.91 -1.56
N ILE A 598 38.83 25.57 -0.84
CA ILE A 598 38.39 26.31 0.35
C ILE A 598 39.47 26.24 1.44
N LEU A 599 40.02 25.07 1.73
CA LEU A 599 41.09 24.92 2.72
C LEU A 599 42.32 25.76 2.36
N ARG A 600 42.69 25.79 1.08
CA ARG A 600 43.82 26.58 0.60
C ARG A 600 43.56 28.08 0.74
N GLU A 601 42.33 28.54 0.52
CA GLU A 601 41.95 29.94 0.71
C GLU A 601 42.07 30.34 2.18
N GLN A 602 41.58 29.50 3.10
CA GLN A 602 41.65 29.74 4.55
C GLN A 602 43.07 29.68 5.13
N VAL A 603 43.97 28.87 4.55
CA VAL A 603 45.38 28.79 4.99
C VAL A 603 46.25 29.88 4.34
N SER A 604 45.76 30.51 3.26
CA SER A 604 46.46 31.57 2.54
C SER A 604 46.05 32.98 2.98
N SER A 605 44.99 33.14 3.78
CA SER A 605 44.63 34.38 4.47
C SER A 605 45.35 34.48 5.80
#